data_AF-A0A4U5R3H2-F1
#
_entry.id   AF-A0A4U5R3H2-F1
#
_cell.length_a   1.000
_cell.length_b   1.000
_cell.length_c   1.000
_cell.angle_alpha   90.00
_cell.angle_beta   90.00
_cell.angle_gamma   90.00
#
_symmetry.space_group_name_H-M   'P 1'
#
loop_
_entity.id
_entity.type
_entity.pdbx_description
1 polymer ?
#
loop_
_entity_poly.entity_id
_entity_poly.type
_entity_poly.pdbx_seq_one_letter_code
_entity_poly.pdbx_strand_id
1 'polypeptide(L)'
;DQIKRRLNERGITEESDIFGCSCYAAKVTLTALGEMFEAARSIMNWLGDCAKIIASENEPVRWTTPLGLPVVQPYRKLGTRSIKTSLQVLILQKETDKVMVQRQRTAFPPNFIHSLDSSHMMMTAVACKGAGLNFAGVHDSYWTHACDVDEMNRILREKFVELYETPILENLLESFEKSFPTLSFPPLPDQGDFELREVLESPYFFN
;
A
#
# COMPACT_ATOMS: atom_id res chain seq x y z
N ASP A 1 10.03 8.04 16.94
CA ASP A 1 9.14 7.32 17.88
C ASP A 1 9.30 5.81 17.90
N GLN A 2 9.20 5.10 16.77
CA GLN A 2 9.33 3.63 16.78
C GLN A 2 10.68 3.15 17.34
N ILE A 3 11.79 3.71 16.86
CA ILE A 3 13.14 3.41 17.36
C ILE A 3 13.28 3.78 18.84
N LYS A 4 12.75 4.94 19.24
CA LYS A 4 12.71 5.37 20.65
C LYS A 4 12.07 4.31 21.56
N ARG A 5 10.91 3.76 21.17
CA ARG A 5 10.24 2.69 21.94
C ARG A 5 11.11 1.44 22.05
N ARG A 6 11.77 1.03 20.96
CA ARG A 6 12.66 -0.15 20.96
C ARG A 6 13.94 0.06 21.78
N LEU A 7 14.49 1.28 21.80
CA LEU A 7 15.65 1.61 22.65
C LEU A 7 15.28 1.58 24.13
N ASN A 8 14.10 2.09 24.50
CA ASN A 8 13.58 2.00 25.87
C ASN A 8 13.39 0.55 26.33
N GLU A 9 12.82 -0.32 25.47
CA GLU A 9 12.67 -1.77 25.76
C GLU A 9 14.02 -2.46 26.00
N ARG A 10 15.11 -1.92 25.46
CA ARG A 10 16.48 -2.45 25.62
C ARG A 10 17.26 -1.81 26.78
N GLY A 11 16.61 -0.99 27.61
CA GLY A 11 17.21 -0.43 28.82
C GLY A 11 17.99 0.88 28.64
N ILE A 12 18.00 1.44 27.42
CA ILE A 12 18.54 2.79 27.19
C ILE A 12 17.46 3.77 27.63
N THR A 13 17.68 4.46 28.76
CA THR A 13 16.64 5.23 29.48
C THR A 13 17.01 6.69 29.75
N GLU A 14 18.27 7.09 29.54
CA GLU A 14 18.72 8.48 29.69
C GLU A 14 18.12 9.38 28.59
N GLU A 15 17.32 10.38 28.99
CA GLU A 15 16.51 11.20 28.07
C GLU A 15 17.35 12.05 27.11
N SER A 16 18.51 12.54 27.56
CA SER A 16 19.43 13.34 26.73
C SER A 16 19.99 12.54 25.56
N ASP A 17 20.20 11.24 25.75
CA ASP A 17 20.84 10.35 24.78
C ASP A 17 19.79 9.66 23.90
N ILE A 18 18.63 9.29 24.46
CA ILE A 18 17.57 8.60 23.72
C ILE A 18 17.12 9.40 22.50
N PHE A 19 16.85 10.70 22.65
CA PHE A 19 16.32 11.48 21.54
C PHE A 19 17.36 11.60 20.41
N GLY A 20 18.61 11.94 20.76
CA GLY A 20 19.72 12.03 19.81
C GLY A 20 19.98 10.70 19.10
N CYS A 21 20.10 9.60 19.86
CA CYS A 21 20.31 8.26 19.31
C CYS A 21 19.13 7.81 18.44
N SER A 22 17.89 8.08 18.85
CA SER A 22 16.70 7.73 18.06
C SER A 22 16.65 8.47 16.73
N CYS A 23 16.95 9.78 16.73
CA CYS A 23 16.98 10.58 15.52
C CYS A 23 18.11 10.16 14.59
N TYR A 24 19.32 9.92 15.13
CA TYR A 24 20.45 9.42 14.36
C TYR A 24 20.14 8.06 13.73
N ALA A 25 19.69 7.09 14.53
CA ALA A 25 19.33 5.76 14.04
C ALA A 25 18.19 5.83 13.00
N ALA A 26 17.16 6.64 13.21
CA ALA A 26 16.08 6.83 12.24
C ALA A 26 16.62 7.37 10.91
N LYS A 27 17.50 8.37 10.95
CA LYS A 27 18.12 8.93 9.75
C LYS A 27 18.96 7.90 9.01
N VAL A 28 19.85 7.19 9.71
CA VAL A 28 20.72 6.17 9.11
C VAL A 28 19.89 5.02 8.53
N THR A 29 18.90 4.51 9.24
CA THR A 29 18.02 3.44 8.75
C THR A 29 17.24 3.88 7.51
N LEU A 30 16.67 5.09 7.50
CA LEU A 30 15.93 5.59 6.34
C LEU A 30 16.84 5.86 5.14
N THR A 31 18.06 6.34 5.37
CA THR A 31 19.06 6.48 4.30
C THR A 31 19.42 5.13 3.71
N ALA A 32 19.76 4.14 4.54
CA ALA A 32 20.10 2.79 4.08
C ALA A 32 18.94 2.11 3.33
N LEU A 33 17.70 2.22 3.83
CA LEU A 33 16.52 1.71 3.13
C LEU A 33 16.29 2.41 1.79
N GLY A 34 16.54 3.72 1.73
CA GLY A 34 16.43 4.49 0.50
C GLY A 34 17.44 4.09 -0.57
N GLU A 35 18.67 3.76 -0.15
CA GLU A 35 19.73 3.26 -1.04
C GLU A 35 19.45 1.82 -1.51
N MET A 36 18.89 0.97 -0.63
CA MET A 36 18.57 -0.43 -0.97
C MET A 36 17.33 -0.57 -1.87
N PHE A 37 16.36 0.36 -1.75
CA PHE A 37 15.06 0.26 -2.42
C PHE A 37 14.73 1.52 -3.24
N GLU A 38 15.68 1.95 -4.08
CA GLU A 38 15.55 3.15 -4.89
C GLU A 38 14.33 3.09 -5.82
N ALA A 39 14.13 1.97 -6.52
CA ALA A 39 12.97 1.77 -7.40
C ALA A 39 11.64 1.87 -6.65
N ALA A 40 11.52 1.23 -5.48
CA ALA A 40 10.29 1.29 -4.67
C ALA A 40 10.03 2.71 -4.17
N ARG A 41 11.09 3.46 -3.81
CA ARG A 41 10.98 4.86 -3.41
C ARG A 41 10.53 5.75 -4.57
N SER A 42 11.04 5.53 -5.77
CA SER A 42 10.63 6.25 -6.98
C SER A 42 9.15 6.02 -7.30
N ILE A 43 8.68 4.78 -7.25
CA ILE A 43 7.26 4.45 -7.43
C ILE A 43 6.39 5.07 -6.33
N MET A 44 6.83 5.00 -5.07
CA MET A 44 6.10 5.59 -3.93
C MET A 44 5.95 7.11 -4.10
N ASN A 45 7.00 7.80 -4.53
CA ASN A 45 6.96 9.23 -4.81
C ASN A 45 6.03 9.54 -5.99
N TRP A 46 6.14 8.78 -7.08
CA TRP A 46 5.29 8.93 -8.27
C TRP A 46 3.80 8.78 -7.93
N LEU A 47 3.42 7.72 -7.20
CA LEU A 47 2.05 7.52 -6.70
C LEU A 47 1.61 8.73 -5.86
N GLY A 48 2.45 9.18 -4.92
CA GLY A 48 2.16 10.34 -4.08
C GLY A 48 1.94 11.64 -4.87
N ASP A 49 2.71 11.85 -5.94
CA ASP A 49 2.59 13.05 -6.78
C ASP A 49 1.33 13.00 -7.66
N CYS A 50 1.00 11.84 -8.24
CA CYS A 50 -0.29 11.63 -8.90
C CYS A 50 -1.47 11.90 -7.96
N ALA A 51 -1.42 11.36 -6.74
CA ALA A 51 -2.44 11.57 -5.72
C ALA A 51 -2.58 13.05 -5.32
N LYS A 52 -1.46 13.78 -5.26
CA LYS A 52 -1.45 15.22 -4.97
C LYS A 52 -2.14 16.02 -6.07
N ILE A 53 -1.90 15.69 -7.34
CA ILE A 53 -2.51 16.35 -8.51
C ILE A 53 -4.03 16.19 -8.45
N ILE A 54 -4.52 14.94 -8.32
CA ILE A 54 -5.96 14.63 -8.24
C ILE A 54 -6.61 15.33 -7.05
N ALA A 55 -6.01 15.21 -5.85
CA ALA A 55 -6.58 15.78 -4.64
C ALA A 55 -6.57 17.32 -4.62
N SER A 56 -5.70 17.97 -5.39
CA SER A 56 -5.68 19.43 -5.53
C SER A 56 -6.92 19.96 -6.27
N GLU A 57 -7.51 19.14 -7.16
CA GLU A 57 -8.81 19.40 -7.79
C GLU A 57 -10.00 19.04 -6.87
N ASN A 58 -9.74 18.76 -5.59
CA ASN A 58 -10.74 18.33 -4.61
C ASN A 58 -11.43 17.00 -4.96
N GLU A 59 -10.77 16.14 -5.75
CA GLU A 59 -11.25 14.80 -6.08
C GLU A 59 -10.49 13.74 -5.26
N PRO A 60 -11.16 12.67 -4.78
CA PRO A 60 -10.48 11.57 -4.11
C PRO A 60 -9.75 10.69 -5.12
N VAL A 61 -8.61 10.12 -4.71
CA VAL A 61 -7.92 9.13 -5.54
C VAL A 61 -8.76 7.85 -5.59
N ARG A 62 -8.96 7.34 -6.80
CA ARG A 62 -9.70 6.11 -7.08
C ARG A 62 -8.99 5.30 -8.16
N TRP A 63 -8.97 3.98 -8.02
CA TRP A 63 -8.39 3.08 -9.01
C TRP A 63 -9.20 1.79 -9.05
N THR A 64 -8.96 0.96 -10.05
CA THR A 64 -9.55 -0.37 -10.15
C THR A 64 -8.43 -1.38 -10.02
N THR A 65 -8.59 -2.39 -9.15
CA THR A 65 -7.60 -3.45 -9.03
C THR A 65 -7.56 -4.31 -10.30
N PRO A 66 -6.49 -5.10 -10.53
CA PRO A 66 -6.44 -6.03 -11.66
C PRO A 66 -7.61 -7.04 -11.72
N LEU A 67 -8.26 -7.31 -10.58
CA LEU A 67 -9.47 -8.13 -10.50
C LEU A 67 -10.79 -7.37 -10.74
N GLY A 68 -10.73 -6.10 -11.14
CA GLY A 68 -11.91 -5.29 -11.44
C GLY A 68 -12.59 -4.66 -10.22
N LEU A 69 -11.98 -4.68 -9.03
CA LEU A 69 -12.55 -4.07 -7.84
C LEU A 69 -12.26 -2.55 -7.83
N PRO A 70 -13.27 -1.66 -7.90
CA PRO A 70 -13.06 -0.24 -7.74
C PRO A 70 -12.74 0.10 -6.27
N VAL A 71 -11.68 0.87 -6.05
CA VAL A 71 -11.22 1.34 -4.74
C VAL A 71 -11.18 2.86 -4.73
N VAL A 72 -11.67 3.47 -3.65
CA VAL A 72 -11.69 4.92 -3.45
C VAL A 72 -11.11 5.26 -2.09
N GLN A 73 -10.21 6.23 -2.03
CA GLN A 73 -9.67 6.72 -0.77
C GLN A 73 -10.66 7.62 -0.03
N PRO A 74 -11.05 7.30 1.22
CA PRO A 74 -12.11 8.02 1.93
C PRO A 74 -11.62 9.32 2.62
N TYR A 75 -10.39 9.77 2.38
CA TYR A 75 -9.79 10.87 3.16
C TYR A 75 -10.38 12.23 2.81
N ARG A 76 -11.44 12.60 3.54
CA ARG A 76 -12.13 13.90 3.50
C ARG A 76 -12.05 14.61 4.84
N LYS A 77 -12.15 15.94 4.83
CA LYS A 77 -12.14 16.75 6.05
C LYS A 77 -13.41 16.47 6.84
N LEU A 78 -13.25 16.22 8.14
CA LEU A 78 -14.37 16.12 9.06
C LEU A 78 -14.82 17.54 9.45
N GLY A 79 -16.08 17.82 9.16
CA GLY A 79 -16.78 19.00 9.64
C GLY A 79 -17.44 18.69 10.97
N THR A 80 -17.67 19.74 11.76
CA THR A 80 -18.27 19.60 13.08
C THR A 80 -19.61 20.33 13.10
N ARG A 81 -20.66 19.64 13.53
CA ARG A 81 -21.99 20.21 13.75
C ARG A 81 -22.32 20.18 15.23
N SER A 82 -22.53 21.36 15.80
CA SER A 82 -23.00 21.51 17.17
C SER A 82 -24.52 21.51 17.21
N ILE A 83 -25.11 20.63 18.01
CA ILE A 83 -26.56 20.52 18.25
C ILE A 83 -26.81 20.89 19.71
N LYS A 84 -27.39 22.07 19.94
CA LYS A 84 -27.84 22.48 21.26
C LYS A 84 -29.14 21.75 21.62
N THR A 85 -29.13 21.07 22.75
CA THR A 85 -30.32 20.48 23.38
C THR A 85 -30.63 21.23 24.68
N SER A 86 -31.77 20.93 25.31
CA SER A 86 -32.14 21.51 26.61
C SER A 86 -31.20 21.10 27.76
N LEU A 87 -30.50 19.96 27.66
CA LEU A 87 -29.62 19.44 28.71
C LEU A 87 -28.13 19.73 28.44
N GLN A 88 -27.71 19.71 27.17
CA GLN A 88 -26.30 19.87 26.79
C GLN A 88 -26.13 20.22 25.30
N VAL A 89 -24.89 20.47 24.90
CA VAL A 89 -24.50 20.66 23.49
C VAL A 89 -23.80 19.41 22.97
N LEU A 90 -24.38 18.76 21.96
CA LEU A 90 -23.77 17.61 21.28
C LEU A 90 -22.91 18.10 20.12
N ILE A 91 -21.68 17.59 20.03
CA ILE A 91 -20.75 17.89 18.93
C ILE A 91 -20.68 16.65 18.04
N LEU A 92 -21.32 16.71 16.87
CA LEU A 92 -21.29 15.62 15.89
C LEU A 92 -20.23 15.89 14.83
N GLN A 93 -19.48 14.87 14.46
CA GLN A 93 -18.59 14.92 13.30
C GLN A 93 -19.35 14.41 12.07
N LYS A 94 -19.24 15.14 10.95
CA LYS A 94 -19.79 14.76 9.65
C LYS A 94 -18.72 14.99 8.58
N GLU A 95 -18.55 14.05 7.68
CA GLU A 95 -17.68 14.25 6.52
C GLU A 95 -18.15 15.44 5.67
N THR A 96 -17.18 16.25 5.23
CA THR A 96 -17.41 17.32 4.26
C THR A 96 -17.02 16.86 2.86
N ASP A 97 -17.39 17.63 1.85
CA ASP A 97 -16.98 17.38 0.46
C ASP A 97 -15.53 17.82 0.18
N LYS A 98 -14.81 18.34 1.19
CA LYS A 98 -13.42 18.78 1.01
C LYS A 98 -12.45 17.63 1.24
N VAL A 99 -11.63 17.33 0.23
CA VAL A 99 -10.63 16.28 0.29
C VAL A 99 -9.42 16.71 1.14
N MET A 100 -8.82 15.75 1.86
CA MET A 100 -7.57 15.97 2.60
C MET A 100 -6.35 15.64 1.73
N VAL A 101 -5.87 16.62 0.97
CA VAL A 101 -4.75 16.46 0.01
C VAL A 101 -3.55 15.73 0.60
N GLN A 102 -3.08 16.15 1.78
CA GLN A 102 -1.92 15.52 2.42
C GLN A 102 -2.17 14.05 2.76
N ARG A 103 -3.36 13.71 3.26
CA ARG A 103 -3.71 12.33 3.64
C ARG A 103 -3.86 11.45 2.40
N GLN A 104 -4.52 11.93 1.35
CA GLN A 104 -4.61 11.22 0.06
C GLN A 104 -3.21 10.90 -0.48
N ARG A 105 -2.32 11.90 -0.54
CA ARG A 105 -0.93 11.73 -0.98
C ARG A 105 -0.18 10.68 -0.17
N THR A 106 -0.20 10.78 1.16
CA THR A 106 0.60 9.88 2.02
C THR A 106 0.04 8.46 2.10
N ALA A 107 -1.27 8.30 1.93
CA ALA A 107 -1.94 7.01 2.08
C ALA A 107 -2.09 6.26 0.75
N PHE A 108 -1.96 6.93 -0.39
CA PHE A 108 -2.11 6.28 -1.69
C PHE A 108 -1.09 5.17 -1.96
N PRO A 109 0.23 5.38 -1.79
CA PRO A 109 1.19 4.31 -2.02
C PRO A 109 0.90 3.02 -1.23
N PRO A 110 0.74 3.03 0.12
CA PRO A 110 0.48 1.80 0.86
C PRO A 110 -0.89 1.19 0.53
N ASN A 111 -1.94 2.00 0.33
CA ASN A 111 -3.26 1.48 -0.01
C ASN A 111 -3.27 0.83 -1.40
N PHE A 112 -2.49 1.36 -2.35
CA PHE A 112 -2.35 0.78 -3.68
C PHE A 112 -1.67 -0.59 -3.60
N ILE A 113 -0.54 -0.70 -2.91
CA ILE A 113 0.17 -1.98 -2.73
C ILE A 113 -0.71 -3.01 -2.01
N HIS A 114 -1.37 -2.64 -0.91
CA HIS A 114 -2.30 -3.56 -0.22
C HIS A 114 -3.43 -4.06 -1.12
N SER A 115 -3.87 -3.25 -2.09
CA SER A 115 -4.89 -3.69 -3.05
C SER A 115 -4.36 -4.70 -4.07
N LEU A 116 -3.06 -4.63 -4.41
CA LEU A 116 -2.38 -5.62 -5.24
C LEU A 116 -2.14 -6.91 -4.45
N ASP A 117 -1.67 -6.82 -3.21
CA ASP A 117 -1.50 -7.97 -2.32
C ASP A 117 -2.83 -8.72 -2.12
N SER A 118 -3.91 -7.96 -1.92
CA SER A 118 -5.27 -8.54 -1.83
C SER A 118 -5.70 -9.21 -3.13
N SER A 119 -5.34 -8.64 -4.28
CA SER A 119 -5.64 -9.23 -5.58
C SER A 119 -4.86 -10.53 -5.79
N HIS A 120 -3.58 -10.55 -5.43
CA HIS A 120 -2.74 -11.75 -5.45
C HIS A 120 -3.32 -12.85 -4.55
N MET A 121 -3.64 -12.53 -3.29
CA MET A 121 -4.28 -13.46 -2.36
C MET A 121 -5.57 -14.06 -2.95
N MET A 122 -6.44 -13.23 -3.52
CA MET A 122 -7.69 -13.70 -4.11
C MET A 122 -7.46 -14.60 -5.33
N MET A 123 -6.52 -14.24 -6.21
CA MET A 123 -6.12 -15.07 -7.36
C MET A 123 -5.60 -16.44 -6.91
N THR A 124 -4.73 -16.45 -5.91
CA THR A 124 -4.21 -17.69 -5.31
C THR A 124 -5.33 -18.51 -4.68
N ALA A 125 -6.21 -17.91 -3.87
CA ALA A 125 -7.30 -18.63 -3.22
C ALA A 125 -8.22 -19.34 -4.24
N VAL A 126 -8.53 -18.66 -5.35
CA VAL A 126 -9.33 -19.23 -6.44
C VAL A 126 -8.59 -20.38 -7.12
N ALA A 127 -7.28 -20.23 -7.37
CA ALA A 127 -6.46 -21.25 -8.00
C ALA A 127 -6.27 -22.48 -7.10
N CYS A 128 -6.00 -22.29 -5.81
CA CYS A 128 -5.94 -23.36 -4.81
C CYS A 128 -7.25 -24.15 -4.76
N LYS A 129 -8.39 -23.45 -4.73
CA LYS A 129 -9.70 -24.10 -4.78
C LYS A 129 -9.91 -24.91 -6.06
N GLY A 130 -9.47 -24.39 -7.21
CA GLY A 130 -9.51 -25.09 -8.49
C GLY A 130 -8.64 -26.36 -8.53
N ALA A 131 -7.52 -26.36 -7.79
CA ALA A 131 -6.63 -27.50 -7.61
C ALA A 131 -7.07 -28.45 -6.47
N GLY A 132 -8.17 -28.15 -5.77
CA GLY A 132 -8.69 -28.98 -4.67
C GLY A 132 -8.02 -28.76 -3.32
N LEU A 133 -7.23 -27.70 -3.16
CA LEU A 133 -6.55 -27.35 -1.90
C LEU A 133 -7.48 -26.54 -0.98
N ASN A 134 -7.34 -26.75 0.33
CA ASN A 134 -7.91 -25.86 1.32
C ASN A 134 -7.03 -24.62 1.49
N PHE A 135 -7.62 -23.42 1.48
CA PHE A 135 -6.87 -22.17 1.61
C PHE A 135 -7.40 -21.35 2.78
N ALA A 136 -6.49 -20.85 3.61
CA ALA A 136 -6.74 -19.80 4.58
C ALA A 136 -5.68 -18.71 4.42
N GLY A 137 -6.09 -17.44 4.56
CA GLY A 137 -5.19 -16.31 4.40
C GLY A 137 -5.44 -15.24 5.45
N VAL A 138 -4.36 -14.69 6.02
CA VAL A 138 -4.37 -13.50 6.87
C VAL A 138 -3.43 -12.48 6.23
N HIS A 139 -4.00 -11.57 5.44
CA HIS A 139 -3.25 -10.59 4.65
C HIS A 139 -2.20 -11.26 3.74
N ASP A 140 -0.91 -11.16 4.09
CA ASP A 140 0.26 -11.68 3.38
C ASP A 140 0.73 -13.05 3.88
N SER A 141 -0.02 -13.69 4.79
CA SER A 141 0.26 -15.04 5.30
C SER A 141 -0.77 -16.04 4.80
N TYR A 142 -0.32 -17.12 4.14
CA TYR A 142 -1.17 -18.10 3.46
C TYR A 142 -0.96 -19.51 3.99
N TRP A 143 -2.05 -20.20 4.33
CA TRP A 143 -2.05 -21.49 5.01
C TRP A 143 -2.88 -22.52 4.24
N THR A 144 -2.41 -23.77 4.29
CA THR A 144 -3.09 -24.97 3.77
C THR A 144 -2.74 -26.18 4.66
N HIS A 145 -3.22 -27.38 4.33
CA HIS A 145 -2.75 -28.60 4.99
C HIS A 145 -1.29 -28.91 4.64
N ALA A 146 -0.57 -29.54 5.57
CA ALA A 146 0.86 -29.80 5.42
C ALA A 146 1.24 -30.60 4.15
N CYS A 147 0.35 -31.47 3.67
CA CYS A 147 0.56 -32.24 2.43
C CYS A 147 0.47 -31.40 1.15
N ASP A 148 -0.13 -30.22 1.22
CA ASP A 148 -0.47 -29.38 0.07
C ASP A 148 0.45 -28.14 -0.04
N VAL A 149 1.39 -27.96 0.90
CA VAL A 149 2.24 -26.76 1.01
C VAL A 149 3.08 -26.54 -0.24
N ASP A 150 3.69 -27.59 -0.77
CA ASP A 150 4.54 -27.49 -1.96
C ASP A 150 3.75 -27.02 -3.19
N GLU A 151 2.55 -27.58 -3.37
CA GLU A 151 1.65 -27.22 -4.46
C GLU A 151 1.08 -25.81 -4.28
N MET A 152 0.71 -25.42 -3.06
CA MET A 152 0.29 -24.05 -2.76
C MET A 152 1.40 -23.03 -3.08
N ASN A 153 2.65 -23.34 -2.73
CA ASN A 153 3.80 -22.49 -3.02
C ASN A 153 4.05 -22.33 -4.52
N ARG A 154 3.84 -23.39 -5.31
CA ARG A 154 3.87 -23.31 -6.78
C ARG A 154 2.80 -22.37 -7.31
N ILE A 155 1.54 -22.56 -6.88
CA ILE A 155 0.40 -21.73 -7.28
C ILE A 155 0.62 -20.25 -6.88
N LEU A 156 1.18 -20.00 -5.70
CA LEU A 156 1.48 -18.66 -5.20
C LEU A 156 2.43 -17.89 -6.13
N ARG A 157 3.55 -18.52 -6.50
CA ARG A 157 4.54 -17.94 -7.41
C ARG A 157 3.94 -17.72 -8.80
N GLU A 158 3.20 -18.69 -9.32
CA GLU A 158 2.52 -18.58 -10.62
C GLU A 158 1.54 -17.41 -10.66
N LYS A 159 0.69 -17.27 -9.64
CA LYS A 159 -0.28 -16.16 -9.57
C LYS A 159 0.38 -14.81 -9.33
N PHE A 160 1.55 -14.78 -8.68
CA PHE A 160 2.33 -13.56 -8.55
C PHE A 160 2.87 -13.11 -9.90
N VAL A 161 3.51 -14.02 -10.65
CA VAL A 161 4.02 -13.73 -11.98
C VAL A 161 2.89 -13.31 -12.91
N GLU A 162 1.77 -14.03 -12.92
CA GLU A 162 0.58 -13.68 -13.73
C GLU A 162 0.05 -12.26 -13.41
N LEU A 163 0.01 -11.88 -12.13
CA LEU A 163 -0.45 -10.54 -11.72
C LEU A 163 0.49 -9.44 -12.22
N TYR A 164 1.80 -9.62 -12.07
CA TYR A 164 2.80 -8.60 -12.39
C TYR A 164 3.30 -8.64 -13.84
N GLU A 165 2.94 -9.66 -14.64
CA GLU A 165 3.10 -9.63 -16.10
C GLU A 165 2.17 -8.58 -16.75
N THR A 166 1.08 -8.19 -16.06
CA THR A 166 0.23 -7.08 -16.47
C THR A 166 0.93 -5.72 -16.24
N PRO A 167 0.80 -4.73 -17.16
CA PRO A 167 1.40 -3.41 -17.00
C PRO A 167 0.57 -2.54 -16.01
N ILE A 168 0.69 -2.82 -14.72
CA ILE A 168 -0.17 -2.28 -13.65
C ILE A 168 -0.09 -0.75 -13.57
N LEU A 169 1.11 -0.16 -13.63
CA LEU A 169 1.29 1.28 -13.44
C LEU A 169 0.87 2.06 -14.69
N GLU A 170 1.09 1.49 -15.88
CA GLU A 170 0.64 2.01 -17.16
C GLU A 170 -0.89 2.06 -17.20
N ASN A 171 -1.55 0.95 -16.83
CA ASN A 171 -3.01 0.87 -16.76
C ASN A 171 -3.57 1.89 -15.76
N LEU A 172 -2.88 2.10 -14.64
CA LEU A 172 -3.25 3.10 -13.64
C LEU A 172 -3.13 4.53 -14.20
N LEU A 173 -2.01 4.86 -14.83
CA LEU A 173 -1.77 6.16 -15.44
C LEU A 173 -2.80 6.46 -16.53
N GLU A 174 -3.04 5.51 -17.44
CA GLU A 174 -4.05 5.63 -18.49
C GLU A 174 -5.45 5.86 -17.90
N SER A 175 -5.79 5.19 -16.80
CA SER A 175 -7.06 5.39 -16.10
C SER A 175 -7.18 6.81 -15.50
N PHE A 176 -6.10 7.36 -14.97
CA PHE A 176 -6.06 8.73 -14.46
C PHE A 176 -6.18 9.76 -15.58
N GLU A 177 -5.45 9.59 -16.68
CA GLU A 177 -5.53 10.49 -17.85
C GLU A 177 -6.93 10.48 -18.47
N LYS A 178 -7.56 9.30 -18.58
CA LYS A 178 -8.95 9.17 -19.05
C LYS A 178 -9.94 9.85 -18.10
N SER A 179 -9.74 9.74 -16.79
CA SER A 179 -10.63 10.32 -15.78
C SER A 179 -10.46 11.84 -15.65
N PHE A 180 -9.24 12.34 -15.89
CA PHE A 180 -8.85 13.72 -15.67
C PHE A 180 -8.08 14.27 -16.89
N PRO A 181 -8.75 14.46 -18.04
CA PRO A 181 -8.10 14.81 -19.31
C PRO A 181 -7.46 16.21 -19.31
N THR A 182 -7.80 17.06 -18.35
CA THR A 182 -7.22 18.41 -18.19
C THR A 182 -5.99 18.42 -17.28
N LEU A 183 -5.69 17.32 -16.57
CA LEU A 183 -4.56 17.22 -15.66
C LEU A 183 -3.37 16.57 -16.37
N SER A 184 -2.17 17.01 -16.00
CA SER A 184 -0.92 16.43 -16.50
C SER A 184 -0.25 15.65 -15.38
N PHE A 185 -0.01 14.38 -15.62
CA PHE A 185 0.61 13.45 -14.68
C PHE A 185 2.11 13.28 -14.96
N PRO A 186 2.94 13.02 -13.94
CA PRO A 186 4.35 12.73 -14.15
C PRO A 186 4.53 11.42 -14.93
N PRO A 187 5.61 11.29 -15.75
CA PRO A 187 5.91 10.06 -16.45
C PRO A 187 6.18 8.91 -15.47
N LEU A 188 5.99 7.69 -15.94
CA LEU A 188 6.27 6.48 -15.16
C LEU A 188 7.76 6.41 -14.78
N PRO A 189 8.09 5.90 -13.59
CA PRO A 189 9.47 5.54 -13.24
C PRO A 189 10.03 4.48 -14.19
N ASP A 190 11.35 4.48 -14.38
CA ASP A 190 12.03 3.48 -15.21
C ASP A 190 11.87 2.07 -14.65
N GLN A 191 11.67 1.11 -15.55
CA GLN A 191 11.63 -0.31 -15.20
C GLN A 191 13.06 -0.85 -15.05
N GLY A 192 13.26 -1.71 -14.05
CA GLY A 192 14.52 -2.43 -13.87
C GLY A 192 14.72 -3.55 -14.88
N ASP A 193 15.81 -4.29 -14.72
CA ASP A 193 16.22 -5.43 -15.55
C ASP A 193 15.83 -6.80 -14.97
N PHE A 194 15.10 -6.83 -13.85
CA PHE A 194 14.69 -8.07 -13.18
C PHE A 194 13.76 -8.92 -14.05
N GLU A 195 14.14 -10.18 -14.27
CA GLU A 195 13.31 -11.16 -14.96
C GLU A 195 12.25 -11.73 -14.01
N LEU A 196 10.99 -11.27 -14.14
CA LEU A 196 9.88 -11.66 -13.26
C LEU A 196 9.70 -13.18 -13.11
N ARG A 197 10.06 -13.95 -14.14
CA ARG A 197 9.95 -15.43 -14.12
C ARG A 197 10.90 -16.11 -13.14
N GLU A 198 11.96 -15.44 -12.69
CA GLU A 198 12.84 -15.96 -11.63
C GLU A 198 12.08 -16.21 -10.31
N VAL A 199 10.94 -15.54 -10.09
CA VAL A 199 10.09 -15.75 -8.91
C VAL A 199 9.58 -17.19 -8.83
N LEU A 200 9.37 -17.87 -9.97
CA LEU A 200 8.89 -19.26 -10.01
C LEU A 200 9.86 -20.23 -9.33
N GLU A 201 11.16 -19.94 -9.41
CA GLU A 201 12.22 -20.76 -8.85
C GLU A 201 12.67 -20.29 -7.46
N SER A 202 12.06 -19.24 -6.91
CA SER A 202 12.50 -18.63 -5.64
C SER A 202 11.98 -19.40 -4.42
N PRO A 203 12.83 -20.17 -3.70
CA PRO A 203 12.38 -21.00 -2.60
C PRO A 203 11.92 -20.18 -1.39
N TYR A 204 12.45 -18.98 -1.21
CA TYR A 204 12.17 -18.10 -0.06
C TYR A 204 11.19 -16.97 -0.37
N PHE A 205 10.49 -17.03 -1.51
CA PHE A 205 9.51 -16.02 -1.89
C PHE A 205 8.31 -15.95 -0.91
N PHE A 206 7.79 -17.12 -0.53
CA PHE A 206 6.89 -17.33 0.61
C PHE A 206 7.45 -18.51 1.41
N ASN A 207 7.53 -18.37 2.74
CA ASN A 207 8.05 -19.40 3.66
C ASN A 207 7.03 -19.70 4.74
#